data_AF-A0A6P3YAY6-F1
#
_entry.id   AF-A0A6P3YAY6-F1
#
_cell.length_a   1.000
_cell.length_b   1.000
_cell.length_c   1.000
_cell.angle_alpha   90.00
_cell.angle_beta   90.00
_cell.angle_gamma   90.00
#
_symmetry.space_group_name_H-M   'P 1'
#
loop_
_entity.id
_entity.type
_entity.pdbx_description
1 polymer ?
#
loop_
_entity_poly.entity_id
_entity_poly.type
_entity_poly.pdbx_seq_one_letter_code
_entity_poly.pdbx_strand_id
1 'polypeptide(L)' 'MKTLPCPQTVRRWFLKVNLTPGIKKERLNNKELKFGLQVDEMSIKKQVEFRNNACYGFVDIGNETKKKLEEASYALVFMI' A
#
# COMPACT_ATOMS: atom_id res chain seq x y z
N MET A 1 -30.98 -15.57 14.55
CA MET A 1 -29.98 -16.12 13.61
C MET A 1 -28.87 -15.07 13.46
N LYS A 2 -27.60 -15.39 13.77
CA LYS A 2 -26.49 -14.46 13.51
C LYS A 2 -26.01 -14.72 12.07
N THR A 3 -26.39 -13.84 11.14
CA THR A 3 -25.97 -13.92 9.74
C THR A 3 -24.83 -12.92 9.50
N LEU A 4 -23.82 -13.35 8.75
CA LEU A 4 -22.72 -12.47 8.34
C LEU A 4 -23.22 -11.51 7.24
N PRO A 5 -22.66 -10.28 7.19
CA PRO A 5 -22.99 -9.33 6.14
C PRO A 5 -22.60 -9.85 4.75
N CYS A 6 -23.34 -9.45 3.72
CA CYS A 6 -23.00 -9.85 2.35
C CYS A 6 -21.63 -9.27 1.92
N PRO A 7 -20.89 -9.94 1.02
CA PRO A 7 -19.55 -9.48 0.60
C PRO A 7 -19.52 -8.04 0.06
N GLN A 8 -20.58 -7.58 -0.58
CA GLN A 8 -20.68 -6.20 -1.08
C GLN A 8 -20.71 -5.19 0.07
N THR A 9 -21.41 -5.50 1.16
CA THR A 9 -21.42 -4.66 2.36
C THR A 9 -20.04 -4.55 2.97
N VAL A 10 -19.32 -5.68 3.07
CA VAL A 10 -17.93 -5.71 3.56
C VAL A 10 -17.02 -4.85 2.68
N ARG A 11 -17.09 -4.99 1.34
CA ARG A 11 -16.32 -4.16 0.41
C ARG A 11 -16.61 -2.66 0.58
N ARG A 12 -17.87 -2.26 0.74
CA ARG A 12 -18.25 -0.86 0.99
C ARG A 12 -17.69 -0.31 2.30
N TRP A 13 -17.59 -1.15 3.34
CA TRP A 13 -16.93 -0.75 4.58
C TRP A 13 -15.45 -0.51 4.37
N PHE A 14 -14.75 -1.41 3.68
CA PHE A 14 -13.31 -1.26 3.39
C PHE A 14 -13.00 -0.05 2.49
N LEU A 15 -13.89 0.32 1.57
CA LEU A 15 -13.74 1.54 0.76
C LEU A 15 -13.69 2.83 1.60
N LYS A 16 -14.21 2.82 2.83
CA LYS A 16 -14.17 3.96 3.75
C LYS A 16 -12.98 3.94 4.70
N VAL A 17 -12.19 2.87 4.70
CA VAL A 17 -11.00 2.77 5.55
C VAL A 17 -9.88 3.56 4.89
N ASN A 18 -9.38 4.56 5.61
CA ASN A 18 -8.15 5.21 5.20
C ASN A 18 -6.95 4.27 5.45
N LEU A 19 -6.36 3.77 4.35
CA LEU A 19 -5.19 2.90 4.34
C LEU A 19 -3.90 3.66 4.00
N THR A 20 -3.90 5.00 4.05
CA THR A 20 -2.67 5.77 3.88
C THR A 20 -1.66 5.41 4.97
N PRO A 21 -0.38 5.21 4.64
CA PRO A 21 0.66 4.96 5.63
C PRO A 21 0.81 6.15 6.58
N GLY A 22 1.15 5.87 7.84
CA GLY A 22 1.48 6.89 8.84
C GLY A 22 0.73 6.74 10.17
N ILE A 23 1.13 7.56 11.15
CA ILE A 23 0.57 7.56 12.50
C ILE A 23 -0.59 8.56 12.57
N LYS A 24 -1.77 8.11 12.99
CA LYS A 24 -2.92 8.99 13.20
C LYS A 24 -2.68 9.88 14.43
N LYS A 25 -2.66 11.19 14.21
CA LYS A 25 -2.45 12.23 15.25
C LYS A 25 -3.44 12.14 16.41
N GLU A 26 -4.64 11.63 16.15
CA GLU A 26 -5.74 11.49 17.11
C GLU A 26 -5.40 10.64 18.35
N ARG A 27 -4.28 9.92 18.34
CA ARG A 27 -3.83 9.07 19.46
C ARG A 27 -2.58 9.57 20.19
N LEU A 28 -2.04 10.73 19.82
CA LEU A 28 -0.83 11.27 20.45
C LEU A 28 -1.18 12.27 21.55
N ASN A 29 -1.13 11.83 22.81
CA ASN A 29 -1.28 12.69 23.99
C ASN A 29 0.01 13.47 24.31
N ASN A 30 0.52 14.27 23.35
CA ASN A 30 1.69 15.15 23.51
C ASN A 30 2.97 14.47 24.05
N LYS A 31 3.15 13.17 23.78
CA LYS A 31 4.37 12.43 24.13
C LYS A 31 5.29 12.31 22.93
N GLU A 32 6.59 12.42 23.17
CA GLU A 32 7.60 12.04 22.18
C GLU A 32 7.51 10.52 21.95
N LEU A 33 7.23 10.11 20.72
CA LEU A 33 7.17 8.71 20.34
C LEU A 33 8.40 8.36 19.51
N LYS A 34 9.10 7.30 19.91
CA LYS A 34 10.25 6.74 19.19
C LYS A 34 9.84 5.39 18.63
N PHE A 35 10.08 5.21 17.34
CA PHE A 35 9.76 3.97 16.61
C PHE A 35 11.01 3.43 15.93
N GLY A 36 11.06 2.12 15.76
CA GLY A 36 12.03 1.49 14.87
C GLY A 36 11.42 1.42 13.47
N LEU A 37 12.13 1.94 12.46
CA LEU A 37 11.74 1.74 11.07
C LEU A 37 12.37 0.43 10.59
N GLN A 38 11.54 -0.55 10.24
CA GLN A 38 11.97 -1.77 9.58
C GLN A 38 11.72 -1.67 8.08
N VAL A 39 12.72 -2.05 7.30
CA VAL A 39 12.66 -2.11 5.85
C VAL A 39 12.92 -3.55 5.41
N ASP A 40 12.09 -4.05 4.51
CA ASP A 40 12.22 -5.40 3.96
C ASP A 40 11.79 -5.44 2.49
N GLU A 41 12.11 -6.54 1.81
CA GLU A 41 11.74 -6.80 0.42
C GLU A 41 10.75 -7.96 0.34
N MET A 42 9.66 -7.77 -0.40
CA MET A 42 8.66 -8.81 -0.63
C MET A 42 8.63 -9.19 -2.11
N SER A 43 8.87 -10.46 -2.43
CA SER A 43 8.71 -10.96 -3.79
C SER A 43 7.26 -10.85 -4.26
N ILE A 44 7.05 -10.28 -5.43
CA ILE A 44 5.74 -10.16 -6.08
C ILE A 44 5.74 -10.87 -7.43
N LYS A 45 4.58 -11.36 -7.84
CA LYS A 45 4.41 -11.91 -9.17
C LYS A 45 4.58 -10.78 -10.20
N LYS A 46 5.45 -10.99 -11.19
CA LYS A 46 5.55 -10.11 -12.36
C LYS A 46 4.20 -10.06 -13.07
N GLN A 47 3.59 -8.88 -13.07
CA GLN A 47 2.30 -8.66 -13.70
C GLN A 47 2.14 -7.18 -14.03
N VAL A 48 1.86 -6.90 -15.30
CA VAL A 48 1.50 -5.56 -15.76
C VAL A 48 -0.02 -5.44 -15.80
N GLU A 49 -0.56 -4.43 -15.12
CA GLU A 49 -2.00 -4.14 -15.11
C GLU A 49 -2.27 -2.72 -15.63
N PHE A 50 -3.29 -2.58 -16.48
CA PHE A 50 -3.81 -1.27 -16.87
C PHE A 50 -5.13 -1.02 -16.15
N ARG A 51 -5.20 0.02 -15.33
CA ARG A 51 -6.41 0.44 -14.60
C ARG A 51 -6.53 1.95 -14.56
N ASN A 52 -7.74 2.47 -14.75
CA ASN A 52 -8.04 3.90 -14.64
C ASN A 52 -7.08 4.80 -15.44
N ASN A 53 -6.79 4.40 -16.68
CA ASN A 53 -5.87 5.11 -17.58
C ASN A 53 -4.40 5.17 -17.09
N ALA A 54 -4.01 4.32 -16.15
CA ALA A 54 -2.65 4.20 -15.63
C ALA A 54 -2.14 2.75 -15.77
N CYS A 55 -0.84 2.61 -16.03
CA CYS A 55 -0.16 1.33 -16.15
C CYS A 55 0.65 1.05 -14.88
N TYR A 56 0.47 -0.13 -14.31
CA TYR A 56 1.10 -0.60 -13.08
C TYR A 56 1.91 -1.87 -13.34
N GLY A 57 2.87 -2.17 -12.47
CA GLY A 57 3.68 -3.39 -12.54
C GLY A 57 5.10 -3.18 -13.06
N PHE A 58 5.55 -1.94 -13.19
CA PHE A 58 6.94 -1.60 -13.51
C PHE A 58 7.67 -1.05 -12.27
N VAL A 59 9.00 -1.20 -12.27
CA VAL A 59 9.87 -0.63 -11.24
C VAL A 59 9.83 0.90 -11.36
N ASP A 60 9.38 1.56 -10.29
CA ASP A 60 9.39 3.01 -10.16
C ASP A 60 10.44 3.42 -9.11
N ILE A 61 11.54 4.01 -9.58
CA ILE A 61 12.63 4.52 -8.73
C ILE A 61 12.51 6.06 -8.57
N GLY A 62 11.38 6.67 -8.96
CA GLY A 62 11.12 8.10 -8.81
C GLY A 62 12.03 9.00 -9.65
N ASN A 63 12.63 8.46 -10.72
CA ASN A 63 13.58 9.19 -11.57
C ASN A 63 12.93 9.46 -12.93
N GLU A 64 12.80 10.73 -13.33
CA GLU A 64 12.11 11.15 -14.57
C GLU A 64 12.83 10.72 -15.87
N THR A 65 14.03 10.16 -15.75
CA THR A 65 14.74 9.59 -16.89
C THR A 65 14.10 8.26 -17.25
N LYS A 66 13.45 8.23 -18.42
CA LYS A 66 12.85 7.06 -19.08
C LYS A 66 13.90 5.96 -19.32
N LYS A 67 14.38 5.31 -18.26
CA LYS A 67 15.08 4.05 -18.36
C LYS A 67 14.06 2.94 -18.62
N LYS A 68 14.56 1.85 -19.22
CA LYS A 68 13.82 0.61 -19.51
C LYS A 68 12.75 0.35 -18.45
N LEU A 69 11.50 0.20 -18.89
CA LEU A 69 10.37 -0.21 -18.07
C LEU A 69 10.57 -1.68 -17.68
N GLU A 70 11.29 -1.91 -16.59
CA GLU A 70 11.49 -3.25 -16.05
C GLU A 70 10.27 -3.65 -15.21
N GLU A 71 9.76 -4.87 -15.42
CA GLU A 71 8.65 -5.39 -14.64
C GLU A 71 9.05 -5.63 -13.18
N ALA A 72 8.23 -5.13 -12.26
CA ALA A 72 8.47 -5.28 -10.84
C ALA A 72 8.36 -6.75 -10.41
N SER A 73 9.36 -7.23 -9.68
CA SER A 73 9.41 -8.56 -9.07
C SER A 73 9.56 -8.54 -7.55
N TYR A 74 9.84 -7.37 -6.99
CA TYR A 74 9.90 -7.12 -5.56
C TYR A 74 9.20 -5.81 -5.21
N ALA A 75 8.65 -5.73 -4.01
CA ALA A 75 8.15 -4.51 -3.40
C ALA A 75 8.97 -4.18 -2.15
N LEU A 76 9.40 -2.93 -2.02
CA LEU A 76 10.01 -2.43 -0.79
C LEU A 76 8.91 -2.15 0.24
N VAL A 77 9.00 -2.77 1.41
CA VAL A 77 8.02 -2.66 2.49
C VAL A 77 8.64 -1.88 3.65
N PHE A 78 7.94 -0.86 4.10
CA PHE A 78 8.33 -0.02 5.24
C PHE A 78 7.32 -0.22 6.38
N MET A 79 7.81 -0.58 7.57
CA MET A 79 7.00 -0.78 8.78
C MET A 79 7.56 0.03 9.95
N ILE A 80 6.68 0.62 10.74
CA ILE A 80 6.97 1.50 11.89
C ILE A 80 6.51 0.81 13.17
#